data_AF-A0A2T5K638-F1
#
_entry.id   AF-A0A2T5K638-F1
#
_cell.length_a   1.000
_cell.length_b   1.000
_cell.length_c   1.000
_cell.angle_alpha   90.00
_cell.angle_beta   90.00
_cell.angle_gamma   90.00
#
_symmetry.space_group_name_H-M   'P 1'
#
loop_
_entity.id
_entity.type
_entity.pdbx_description
1 polymer ?
#
loop_
_entity_poly.entity_id
_entity_poly.type
_entity_poly.pdbx_seq_one_letter_code
_entity_poly.pdbx_strand_id
1 'polypeptide(L)' 'MDMHHLFTEAPFRGHGAGHSLVEASKIKARALSCSYMTVGTHPDNHKAQAFYEALGFERKDTHPPALRFNYEADRPK' A
#
# COMPACT_ATOMS: atom_id res chain seq x y z
N MET A 1 3.69 10.12 1.03
CA MET A 1 2.41 10.16 0.28
C MET A 1 1.37 9.35 1.04
N ASP A 2 0.14 9.81 1.15
CA ASP A 2 -0.95 9.02 1.74
C ASP A 2 -1.91 8.52 0.66
N MET A 3 -2.23 7.23 0.69
CA MET A 3 -3.08 6.57 -0.30
C MET A 3 -4.48 6.34 0.30
N HIS A 4 -5.39 7.28 0.05
CA HIS A 4 -6.69 7.30 0.73
C HIS A 4 -7.68 6.27 0.19
N HIS A 5 -7.87 6.19 -1.14
CA HIS A 5 -8.91 5.36 -1.74
C HIS A 5 -8.34 4.49 -2.86
N LEU A 6 -8.15 3.20 -2.57
CA LEU A 6 -7.78 2.20 -3.55
C LEU A 6 -8.77 1.04 -3.49
N PHE A 7 -9.48 0.80 -4.59
CA PHE A 7 -10.37 -0.34 -4.73
C PHE A 7 -10.30 -0.92 -6.14
N THR A 8 -10.56 -2.21 -6.24
CA THR A 8 -10.78 -2.90 -7.50
C THR A 8 -12.21 -3.43 -7.49
N GLU A 9 -12.97 -3.12 -8.53
CA GLU A 9 -14.32 -3.65 -8.73
C GLU A 9 -14.28 -5.18 -8.76
N ALA A 10 -15.34 -5.81 -8.23
CA ALA A 10 -15.38 -7.25 -8.00
C ALA A 10 -15.00 -8.10 -9.25
N PRO A 11 -15.48 -7.78 -10.47
CA PRO A 11 -15.14 -8.57 -11.66
C PRO A 11 -13.65 -8.57 -12.02
N PHE A 12 -12.89 -7.57 -11.58
CA PHE A 12 -11.48 -7.39 -11.94
C PHE A 12 -10.51 -7.83 -10.84
N ARG A 13 -11.02 -8.31 -9.70
CA ARG A 13 -10.19 -8.87 -8.61
C ARG A 13 -9.55 -10.19 -9.05
N GLY A 14 -8.39 -10.52 -8.50
CA GLY A 14 -7.63 -11.72 -8.88
C GLY A 14 -6.84 -11.62 -10.19
N HIS A 15 -6.98 -10.53 -10.95
CA HIS A 15 -6.30 -10.32 -12.25
C HIS A 15 -5.09 -9.37 -12.16
N GLY A 16 -4.58 -9.10 -10.95
CA GLY A 16 -3.41 -8.24 -10.74
C GLY A 16 -3.65 -6.72 -10.81
N ALA A 17 -4.90 -6.27 -10.99
CA ALA A 17 -5.22 -4.84 -11.03
C ALA A 17 -4.80 -4.09 -9.76
N GLY A 18 -5.10 -4.64 -8.57
CA GLY A 18 -4.69 -4.05 -7.30
C GLY A 18 -3.18 -3.91 -7.16
N HIS A 19 -2.41 -4.94 -7.55
CA HIS A 19 -0.95 -4.91 -7.55
C HIS A 19 -0.43 -3.79 -8.47
N SER A 20 -0.95 -3.74 -9.70
CA SER A 20 -0.54 -2.74 -10.70
C SER A 20 -0.80 -1.30 -10.21
N LEU A 21 -1.93 -1.07 -9.54
CA LEU A 21 -2.25 0.23 -8.96
C LEU A 21 -1.31 0.61 -7.81
N VAL A 22 -0.95 -0.34 -6.94
CA VAL A 22 0.02 -0.10 -5.86
C VAL A 22 1.39 0.23 -6.43
N GLU A 23 1.86 -0.49 -7.46
CA GLU A 23 3.14 -0.20 -8.11
C GLU A 23 3.14 1.18 -8.79
N ALA A 24 2.04 1.56 -9.46
CA ALA A 24 1.89 2.90 -10.01
C ALA A 24 1.96 3.99 -8.93
N SER A 25 1.32 3.76 -7.78
CA SER A 25 1.41 4.64 -6.61
C SER A 25 2.84 4.72 -6.08
N LYS A 26 3.58 3.60 -6.02
CA LYS A 26 4.98 3.58 -5.60
C LYS A 26 5.87 4.41 -6.53
N ILE A 27 5.71 4.23 -7.85
CA ILE A 27 6.42 5.03 -8.85
C ILE A 27 6.12 6.52 -8.66
N LYS A 28 4.86 6.89 -8.47
CA LYS A 28 4.46 8.29 -8.24
C LYS A 28 5.07 8.86 -6.96
N ALA A 29 5.03 8.13 -5.86
CA ALA A 29 5.60 8.56 -4.58
C ALA A 29 7.12 8.77 -4.68
N ARG A 30 7.85 7.86 -5.36
CA ARG A 30 9.28 8.02 -5.63
C ARG A 30 9.56 9.24 -6.50
N ALA A 31 8.77 9.46 -7.56
CA ALA A 31 8.92 10.64 -8.44
C ALA A 31 8.68 11.96 -7.68
N LEU A 32 7.86 11.94 -6.63
CA LEU A 32 7.64 13.05 -5.71
C LEU A 32 8.67 13.13 -4.57
N SER A 33 9.73 12.32 -4.60
CA SER A 33 10.74 12.24 -3.53
C SER A 33 10.15 11.97 -2.13
N CYS A 34 9.05 11.22 -2.05
CA CYS A 34 8.49 10.82 -0.77
C CYS A 34 9.38 9.76 -0.10
N SER A 35 9.68 9.93 1.20
CA SER A 35 10.42 8.92 1.97
C SER A 35 9.60 7.66 2.29
N TYR A 36 8.26 7.80 2.35
CA TYR A 36 7.35 6.69 2.59
C TYR A 36 5.97 6.90 1.96
N MET A 37 5.22 5.80 1.87
CA MET A 37 3.79 5.79 1.52
C MET A 37 2.99 5.12 2.64
N THR A 38 1.85 5.71 3.01
CA THR A 38 0.92 5.15 3.99
C THR A 38 -0.40 4.77 3.35
N VAL A 39 -1.08 3.79 3.95
CA VAL A 39 -2.46 3.42 3.61
C VAL A 39 -3.21 3.07 4.89
N GLY A 40 -4.38 3.68 5.08
CA GLY A 40 -5.32 3.30 6.13
C GLY A 40 -6.18 2.12 5.68
N THR A 41 -6.45 1.18 6.58
CA THR A 41 -7.42 0.11 6.35
C THR A 41 -8.40 0.02 7.50
N HIS A 42 -9.63 -0.40 7.22
CA HIS A 42 -10.58 -0.72 8.29
C HIS A 42 -10.02 -1.85 9.16
N PRO A 43 -10.17 -1.82 10.50
CA PRO A 43 -9.67 -2.87 11.40
C PRO A 43 -10.03 -4.29 10.98
N ASP A 44 -11.26 -4.49 10.52
CA ASP A 44 -11.78 -5.80 10.10
C ASP A 44 -11.46 -6.17 8.64
N ASN A 45 -10.82 -5.29 7.87
CA ASN A 45 -10.47 -5.56 6.48
C ASN A 45 -9.14 -6.34 6.38
N HIS A 46 -9.11 -7.53 6.98
CA HIS A 46 -7.94 -8.40 7.04
C HIS A 46 -7.40 -8.78 5.65
N LYS A 47 -8.29 -8.86 4.64
CA LYS A 47 -7.87 -9.11 3.25
C LYS A 47 -7.02 -7.96 2.70
N ALA A 48 -7.42 -6.70 2.94
CA ALA A 48 -6.62 -5.56 2.51
C ALA A 48 -5.31 -5.45 3.30
N GLN A 49 -5.34 -5.70 4.62
CA GLN A 49 -4.14 -5.70 5.45
C GLN A 49 -3.12 -6.73 4.93
N ALA A 50 -3.53 -7.99 4.74
CA ALA A 50 -2.67 -9.05 4.22
C ALA A 50 -2.17 -8.75 2.79
N PHE A 51 -3.02 -8.14 1.95
CA PHE A 51 -2.63 -7.71 0.61
C PHE A 51 -1.49 -6.68 0.65
N TYR A 52 -1.59 -5.64 1.47
CA TYR A 52 -0.52 -4.63 1.56
C TYR A 52 0.75 -5.17 2.23
N GLU A 53 0.62 -6.05 3.22
CA GLU A 53 1.76 -6.75 3.85
C GLU A 53 2.55 -7.57 2.82
N ALA A 54 1.87 -8.30 1.95
CA ALA A 54 2.50 -9.06 0.86
C ALA A 54 3.25 -8.18 -0.15
N LEU A 55 2.94 -6.88 -0.20
CA LEU A 55 3.61 -5.89 -1.07
C LEU A 55 4.73 -5.12 -0.38
N GLY A 56 5.12 -5.55 0.84
CA GLY A 56 6.21 -4.97 1.62
C GLY A 56 5.81 -3.80 2.52
N PHE A 57 4.51 -3.57 2.74
CA PHE A 57 4.10 -2.60 3.75
C PHE A 57 4.18 -3.22 5.14
N GLU A 58 4.61 -2.41 6.11
CA GLU A 58 4.64 -2.78 7.51
C GLU A 58 3.41 -2.23 8.23
N ARG A 59 2.75 -3.04 9.07
CA ARG A 59 1.74 -2.52 10.00
C ARG A 59 2.36 -1.53 10.97
N LYS A 60 1.63 -0.47 11.24
CA LYS A 60 1.91 0.48 12.32
C LYS A 60 0.85 0.30 13.41
N ASP A 61 1.30 0.41 14.65
CA ASP A 61 0.45 0.30 15.83
C ASP A 61 -0.34 1.60 16.01
N THR A 62 -1.34 1.79 15.16
CA THR A 62 -2.22 2.96 15.13
C THR A 62 -3.67 2.50 15.08
N HIS A 63 -4.58 3.32 15.62
CA HIS A 63 -6.02 3.09 15.51
C HIS A 63 -6.69 4.25 14.74
N PRO A 64 -7.29 4.00 13.55
CA PRO A 64 -7.39 2.71 12.85
C PRO A 64 -6.04 2.21 12.28
N PRO A 65 -5.93 0.91 11.92
CA PRO A 65 -4.69 0.34 11.39
C PRO A 65 -4.20 1.05 10.13
N ALA A 66 -2.96 1.51 10.18
CA ALA A 66 -2.23 2.02 9.03
C ALA A 66 -1.10 1.06 8.65
N LEU A 67 -0.85 0.93 7.36
CA LEU A 67 0.32 0.24 6.84
C LEU A 67 1.24 1.25 6.14
N ARG A 68 2.55 1.08 6.28
CA ARG A 68 3.55 1.98 5.70
C ARG A 68 4.56 1.21 4.85
N PHE A 69 4.82 1.71 3.65
CA PHE A 69 5.92 1.31 2.80
C PHE A 69 7.05 2.34 2.89
N ASN A 70 8.26 1.92 3.25
CA ASN A 70 9.43 2.79 3.39
C ASN A 70 10.32 2.68 2.15
N TYR A 71 10.58 3.79 1.45
CA TYR A 71 11.43 3.75 0.24
C TYR A 71 12.93 3.72 0.55
N GLU A 72 13.34 4.17 1.74
CA GLU A 72 14.75 4.16 2.13
C GLU A 72 15.25 2.75 2.47
N ALA A 73 14.39 1.90 3.02
CA ALA A 73 14.68 0.50 3.31
C ALA A 73 14.69 -0.39 2.05
N ASP A 74 14.14 0.11 0.94
CA ASP A 74 13.98 -0.57 -0.35
C ASP A 74 15.06 -0.16 -1.37
N ARG A 75 16.07 0.61 -0.94
CA ARG A 75 17.20 0.99 -1.80
C ARG A 75 18.18 -0.19 -1.88
N PRO A 76 18.57 -0.65 -3.09
CA PRO A 76 19.63 -1.64 -3.20
C PRO A 76 20.92 -1.09 -2.59
N LYS A 77 21.63 -1.92 -1.83
CA LYS A 77 22.98 -1.61 -1.33
C LYS A 77 23.98 -1.50 -2.47
#